data_AF-A0A1P8KMU9-F1
#
_entry.id   AF-A0A1P8KMU9-F1
#
_cell.length_a   1.000
_cell.length_b   1.000
_cell.length_c   1.000
_cell.angle_alpha   90.00
_cell.angle_beta   90.00
_cell.angle_gamma   90.00
#
_symmetry.space_group_name_H-M   'P 1'
#
loop_
_entity.id
_entity.type
_entity.pdbx_description
1 polymer ?
#
loop_
_entity_poly.entity_id
_entity_poly.type
_entity_poly.pdbx_seq_one_letter_code
_entity_poly.pdbx_strand_id
1 'polypeptide(L)'
;MLKNINENTIDEVWHKNYFEICKLRLSKSSYQIMIETINDIIDEKLKSNSKLVVRSIFPRNTWRNTIWEEAFTKACSQDDCYSGQFVGLLVCQELILRDETWYFIKTDVSSNMVYFTK
;
A
#
# COMPACT_ATOMS: atom_id res chain seq x y z
N MET A 1 12.25 5.61 2.28
CA MET A 1 12.44 5.63 3.74
C MET A 1 11.16 6.16 4.34
N LEU A 2 10.43 5.33 5.07
CA LEU A 2 9.20 5.76 5.73
C LEU A 2 9.53 6.31 7.12
N LYS A 3 8.96 7.46 7.49
CA LYS A 3 9.12 8.09 8.81
C LYS A 3 7.77 8.35 9.46
N ASN A 4 7.75 8.29 10.79
CA ASN A 4 6.60 8.71 11.58
C ASN A 4 6.65 10.22 11.90
N ILE A 5 5.64 10.71 12.63
CA ILE A 5 5.53 12.14 13.02
C ILE A 5 6.65 12.64 13.94
N ASN A 6 7.40 11.73 14.58
CA ASN A 6 8.53 12.03 15.45
C ASN A 6 9.87 11.89 14.71
N GLU A 7 9.85 11.81 13.37
CA GLU A 7 11.00 11.61 12.50
C GLU A 7 11.74 10.28 12.65
N ASN A 8 11.19 9.32 13.41
CA ASN A 8 11.76 7.99 13.53
C ASN A 8 11.54 7.22 12.22
N THR A 9 12.61 6.60 11.72
CA THR A 9 12.55 5.68 10.59
C THR A 9 11.73 4.45 10.96
N ILE A 10 10.86 4.05 10.04
CA ILE A 10 10.14 2.79 10.06
C ILE A 10 10.85 1.89 9.06
N ASP A 11 11.40 0.79 9.56
CA ASP A 11 12.18 -0.20 8.81
C ASP A 11 11.43 -1.52 8.61
N GLU A 12 10.28 -1.68 9.26
CA GLU A 12 9.46 -2.89 9.20
C GLU A 12 7.98 -2.57 8.97
N VAL A 13 7.32 -3.41 8.17
CA VAL A 13 5.89 -3.32 7.88
C VAL A 13 5.08 -3.66 9.14
N TRP A 14 4.10 -2.83 9.48
CA TRP A 14 3.17 -3.11 10.57
C TRP A 14 2.42 -4.43 10.36
N HIS A 15 2.07 -5.12 11.46
CA HIS A 15 1.39 -6.42 11.39
C HIS A 15 2.14 -7.45 10.52
N LYS A 16 3.48 -7.47 10.57
CA LYS A 16 4.34 -8.33 9.74
C LYS A 16 3.86 -9.78 9.59
N ASN A 17 3.44 -10.44 10.66
CA ASN A 17 2.96 -11.82 10.57
C ASN A 17 1.74 -11.95 9.65
N TYR A 18 0.77 -11.04 9.77
CA TYR A 18 -0.39 -10.99 8.88
C TYR A 18 0.05 -10.70 7.44
N PHE A 19 0.93 -9.71 7.26
CA PHE A 19 1.48 -9.33 5.97
C PHE A 19 2.15 -10.51 5.25
N GLU A 20 3.06 -11.21 5.91
CA GLU A 20 3.78 -12.36 5.34
C GLU A 20 2.84 -13.51 5.00
N ILE A 21 1.86 -13.81 5.86
CA ILE A 21 0.84 -14.85 5.59
C ILE A 21 0.03 -14.51 4.34
N CYS A 22 -0.44 -13.26 4.21
CA CYS A 22 -1.18 -12.80 3.03
C CYS A 22 -0.31 -12.84 1.77
N LYS A 23 0.94 -12.38 1.86
CA LYS A 23 1.91 -12.42 0.76
C LYS A 23 2.19 -13.83 0.27
N LEU A 24 2.36 -14.80 1.18
CA LEU A 24 2.60 -16.21 0.83
C LEU A 24 1.44 -16.87 0.07
N ARG A 25 0.24 -16.30 0.14
CA ARG A 25 -0.95 -16.80 -0.58
C ARG A 25 -1.08 -16.24 -2.00
N LEU A 26 -0.30 -15.22 -2.35
CA LEU A 26 -0.28 -14.66 -3.70
C LEU A 26 0.55 -15.53 -4.64
N SER A 27 0.17 -15.56 -5.91
CA SER A 27 1.08 -16.02 -6.95
C SER A 27 2.26 -15.05 -7.11
N LYS A 28 3.44 -15.57 -7.48
CA LYS A 28 4.62 -14.74 -7.71
C LYS A 28 4.36 -13.66 -8.77
N SER A 29 3.66 -14.01 -9.85
CA SER A 29 3.30 -13.08 -10.92
C SER A 29 2.37 -11.97 -10.45
N SER A 30 1.34 -12.30 -9.66
CA SER A 30 0.42 -11.29 -9.15
C SER A 30 1.09 -10.37 -8.14
N TYR A 31 1.92 -10.91 -7.23
CA TYR A 31 2.71 -10.08 -6.32
C TYR A 31 3.60 -9.11 -7.10
N GLN A 32 4.33 -9.60 -8.11
CA GLN A 32 5.21 -8.76 -8.93
C GLN A 32 4.45 -7.61 -9.62
N ILE A 33 3.33 -7.91 -10.28
CA ILE A 33 2.50 -6.89 -10.96
C ILE A 33 1.96 -5.85 -9.97
N MET A 34 1.54 -6.28 -8.77
CA MET A 34 1.08 -5.35 -7.73
C MET A 34 2.20 -4.40 -7.29
N ILE A 35 3.42 -4.92 -7.06
CA ILE A 35 4.57 -4.11 -6.65
C ILE A 35 5.00 -3.14 -7.76
N GLU A 36 5.02 -3.58 -9.02
CA GLU A 36 5.31 -2.71 -10.17
C GLU A 36 4.29 -1.57 -10.27
N THR A 37 3.00 -1.88 -10.18
CA THR A 37 1.93 -0.87 -10.20
C THR A 37 2.08 0.13 -9.06
N ILE A 38 2.39 -0.34 -7.84
CA ILE A 38 2.59 0.54 -6.68
C ILE A 38 3.77 1.49 -6.93
N ASN A 39 4.89 0.98 -7.44
CA ASN A 39 6.06 1.79 -7.73
C ASN A 39 5.82 2.81 -8.85
N ASP A 40 5.10 2.44 -9.91
CA ASP A 40 4.70 3.37 -10.98
C ASP A 40 3.87 4.54 -10.43
N ILE A 41 2.92 4.24 -9.54
CA ILE A 41 2.10 5.27 -8.88
C ILE A 41 2.98 6.16 -8.00
N ILE A 42 3.87 5.59 -7.19
CA ILE A 42 4.79 6.35 -6.34
C ILE A 42 5.66 7.29 -7.19
N ASP A 43 6.24 6.79 -8.28
CA ASP A 43 7.08 7.55 -9.20
C ASP A 43 6.31 8.70 -9.87
N GLU A 44 5.05 8.47 -10.27
CA GLU A 44 4.17 9.52 -10.78
C GLU A 44 3.95 10.63 -9.74
N LYS A 45 3.72 10.27 -8.47
CA LYS A 45 3.54 11.23 -7.38
C LYS A 45 4.82 12.00 -7.06
N LEU A 46 5.98 11.36 -7.15
CA LEU A 46 7.27 12.04 -7.03
C LEU A 46 7.48 13.06 -8.15
N LYS A 47 7.21 12.69 -9.40
CA LYS A 47 7.37 13.59 -10.56
C LYS A 47 6.43 14.80 -10.49
N SER A 48 5.21 14.60 -10.00
CA SER A 48 4.19 15.64 -9.88
C SER A 48 4.22 16.41 -8.55
N ASN A 49 5.18 16.11 -7.66
CA ASN A 49 5.27 16.67 -6.30
C ASN A 49 3.93 16.64 -5.54
N SER A 50 3.20 15.53 -5.69
CA SER A 50 1.84 15.34 -5.18
C SER A 50 1.80 14.31 -4.05
N LYS A 51 0.77 14.39 -3.20
CA LYS A 51 0.55 13.43 -2.12
C LYS A 51 0.12 12.07 -2.68
N LEU A 52 0.60 11.00 -2.08
CA LEU A 52 0.10 9.65 -2.33
C LEU A 52 -1.13 9.40 -1.46
N VAL A 53 -2.24 9.00 -2.08
CA VAL A 53 -3.48 8.64 -1.36
C VAL A 53 -3.64 7.13 -1.47
N VAL A 54 -3.52 6.38 -0.37
CA VAL A 54 -3.53 4.90 -0.44
C VAL A 54 -4.83 4.37 -1.04
N ARG A 55 -5.96 5.04 -0.72
CA ARG A 55 -7.27 4.66 -1.26
C ARG A 55 -7.39 4.80 -2.78
N SER A 56 -6.53 5.56 -3.46
CA SER A 56 -6.55 5.63 -4.92
C SER A 56 -5.85 4.45 -5.60
N ILE A 57 -5.20 3.57 -4.84
CA ILE A 57 -4.37 2.48 -5.38
C ILE A 57 -5.23 1.23 -5.65
N PHE A 58 -6.24 0.97 -4.82
CA PHE A 58 -7.11 -0.21 -4.94
C PHE A 58 -8.50 0.17 -5.50
N PRO A 59 -9.27 -0.80 -6.04
CA PRO A 59 -10.46 -0.49 -6.82
C PRO A 59 -11.61 -0.04 -5.91
N ARG A 60 -12.43 0.90 -6.41
CA ARG A 60 -13.56 1.47 -5.65
C ARG A 60 -14.80 0.57 -5.62
N ASN A 61 -15.04 -0.17 -6.70
CA ASN A 61 -16.34 -0.84 -6.93
C ASN A 61 -16.24 -2.37 -6.87
N THR A 62 -15.12 -2.96 -7.29
CA THR A 62 -14.95 -4.41 -7.33
C THR A 62 -13.48 -4.80 -7.40
N TRP A 63 -13.11 -5.88 -6.70
CA TRP A 63 -11.79 -6.50 -6.78
C TRP A 63 -11.65 -7.44 -7.98
N ARG A 64 -12.77 -7.95 -8.50
CA ARG A 64 -12.78 -8.93 -9.59
C ARG A 64 -12.37 -8.29 -10.91
N ASN A 65 -11.64 -9.06 -11.73
CA ASN A 65 -11.05 -8.63 -12.99
C ASN A 65 -10.11 -7.43 -12.82
N THR A 66 -9.45 -7.31 -11.67
CA THR A 66 -8.43 -6.29 -11.41
C THR A 66 -7.11 -6.95 -11.03
N ILE A 67 -6.01 -6.20 -11.10
CA ILE A 67 -4.70 -6.66 -10.60
C ILE A 67 -4.73 -7.04 -9.11
N TRP A 68 -5.75 -6.57 -8.38
CA TRP A 68 -5.93 -6.77 -6.94
C TRP A 68 -6.77 -8.01 -6.61
N GLU A 69 -7.25 -8.75 -7.61
CA GLU A 69 -8.16 -9.88 -7.39
C GLU A 69 -7.54 -10.99 -6.53
N GLU A 70 -6.24 -11.29 -6.68
CA GLU A 70 -5.60 -12.30 -5.84
C GLU A 70 -5.41 -11.83 -4.39
N ALA A 71 -5.24 -10.52 -4.17
CA ALA A 71 -5.22 -9.98 -2.81
C ALA A 71 -6.57 -10.22 -2.12
N PHE A 72 -7.66 -10.04 -2.86
CA PHE A 72 -9.01 -10.31 -2.38
C PHE A 72 -9.31 -11.79 -2.22
N THR A 73 -9.20 -12.57 -3.30
CA THR A 73 -9.65 -13.97 -3.35
C THR A 73 -8.72 -14.94 -2.65
N LYS A 74 -7.40 -14.74 -2.72
CA LYS A 74 -6.40 -15.68 -2.19
C LYS A 74 -5.81 -15.21 -0.86
N ALA A 75 -5.37 -13.96 -0.79
CA ALA A 75 -4.66 -13.47 0.40
C ALA A 75 -5.61 -13.22 1.58
N CYS A 76 -6.77 -12.62 1.31
CA CYS A 76 -7.68 -12.09 2.33
C CYS A 76 -9.07 -12.75 2.37
N SER A 77 -9.21 -13.95 1.77
CA SER A 77 -10.43 -14.78 1.89
C SER A 77 -11.74 -14.06 1.51
N GLN A 78 -11.69 -13.20 0.49
CA GLN A 78 -12.82 -12.42 -0.03
C GLN A 78 -13.37 -11.39 0.97
N ASP A 79 -12.54 -10.91 1.90
CA ASP A 79 -12.88 -9.82 2.80
C ASP A 79 -12.32 -8.49 2.30
N ASP A 80 -13.21 -7.54 1.97
CA ASP A 80 -12.86 -6.23 1.44
C ASP A 80 -11.97 -5.41 2.40
N CYS A 81 -12.24 -5.49 3.70
CA CYS A 81 -11.53 -4.73 4.71
C CYS A 81 -10.10 -5.23 4.84
N TYR A 82 -9.92 -6.55 4.99
CA TYR A 82 -8.60 -7.16 5.08
C TYR A 82 -7.80 -6.99 3.79
N SER A 83 -8.47 -7.03 2.64
CA SER A 83 -7.85 -6.76 1.33
C SER A 83 -7.32 -5.33 1.23
N GLY A 84 -8.13 -4.34 1.64
CA GLY A 84 -7.70 -2.94 1.69
C GLY A 84 -6.53 -2.72 2.65
N GLN A 85 -6.56 -3.36 3.82
CA GLN A 85 -5.45 -3.30 4.78
C GLN A 85 -4.18 -3.91 4.19
N PHE A 86 -4.27 -5.10 3.58
CA PHE A 86 -3.13 -5.77 2.99
C PHE A 86 -2.51 -4.96 1.84
N VAL A 87 -3.31 -4.38 0.95
CA VAL A 87 -2.79 -3.45 -0.08
C VAL A 87 -2.13 -2.23 0.54
N GLY A 88 -2.70 -1.67 1.62
CA GLY A 88 -2.04 -0.60 2.36
C GLY A 88 -0.68 -1.00 2.92
N LEU A 89 -0.52 -2.23 3.40
CA LEU A 89 0.76 -2.75 3.88
C LEU A 89 1.77 -2.98 2.75
N LEU A 90 1.33 -3.40 1.56
CA LEU A 90 2.19 -3.47 0.37
C LEU A 90 2.76 -2.08 0.01
N VAL A 91 1.92 -1.04 0.06
CA VAL A 91 2.37 0.34 -0.17
C VAL A 91 3.40 0.76 0.87
N CYS A 92 3.16 0.44 2.14
CA CYS A 92 4.11 0.74 3.21
C CYS A 92 5.46 0.03 3.00
N GLN A 93 5.45 -1.25 2.57
CA GLN A 93 6.67 -1.98 2.22
C GLN A 93 7.49 -1.22 1.18
N GLU A 94 6.87 -0.80 0.08
CA GLU A 94 7.57 -0.09 -0.98
C GLU A 94 8.12 1.25 -0.49
N LEU A 95 7.36 2.02 0.31
CA LEU A 95 7.86 3.29 0.86
C LEU A 95 9.03 3.10 1.85
N ILE A 96 9.05 2.00 2.61
CA ILE A 96 10.17 1.63 3.49
C ILE A 96 11.44 1.39 2.65
N LEU A 97 11.32 0.64 1.55
CA LEU A 97 12.45 0.19 0.71
C LEU A 97 13.07 1.30 -0.16
N ARG A 98 12.39 2.43 -0.31
CA ARG A 98 12.87 3.55 -1.15
C ARG A 98 13.91 4.41 -0.46
N ASP A 99 14.63 5.24 -1.22
CA ASP A 99 15.56 6.23 -0.66
C ASP A 99 14.86 7.54 -0.28
N GLU A 100 13.80 7.91 -0.99
CA GLU A 100 13.07 9.14 -0.70
C GLU A 100 12.40 9.06 0.68
N THR A 101 12.40 10.16 1.43
CA THR A 101 11.69 10.21 2.71
C THR A 101 10.20 10.38 2.46
N TRP A 102 9.39 9.59 3.17
CA TRP A 102 7.93 9.67 3.16
C TRP A 102 7.40 9.76 4.59
N TYR A 103 6.33 10.52 4.79
CA TYR A 103 5.67 10.69 6.07
C TYR A 103 4.20 10.29 5.98
N PHE A 104 3.73 9.59 7.00
CA PHE A 104 2.30 9.35 7.19
C PHE A 104 1.62 10.64 7.67
N ILE A 105 0.61 11.11 6.94
CA ILE A 105 -0.24 12.20 7.39
C ILE A 105 -1.66 11.68 7.56
N LYS A 106 -2.19 11.86 8.77
CA LYS A 106 -3.63 11.80 9.04
C LYS A 106 -4.17 13.23 8.87
N THR A 107 -4.95 13.48 7.81
CA THR A 107 -5.56 14.80 7.60
C THR A 107 -6.95 14.83 8.21
N ASP A 108 -7.28 15.89 8.96
CA ASP A 108 -8.65 16.16 9.44
C ASP A 108 -9.62 16.52 8.30
N VAL A 109 -9.07 16.79 7.11
CA VAL A 109 -9.80 17.19 5.92
C VAL A 109 -10.32 15.94 5.21
N SER A 110 -11.52 15.52 5.60
CA SER A 110 -12.40 14.56 4.92
C SER A 110 -11.96 13.07 4.87
N SER A 111 -12.76 12.24 5.54
CA SER A 111 -13.02 10.81 5.22
C SER A 111 -11.93 9.76 5.49
N ASN A 112 -11.35 9.67 6.70
CA ASN A 112 -10.58 8.48 7.13
C ASN A 112 -9.52 7.99 6.11
N MET A 113 -8.98 8.89 5.28
CA MET A 113 -8.04 8.53 4.22
C MET A 113 -6.61 8.64 4.73
N VAL A 114 -5.77 7.70 4.32
CA VAL A 114 -4.33 7.69 4.62
C VAL A 114 -3.58 8.36 3.49
N TYR A 115 -2.75 9.35 3.84
CA TYR A 115 -1.90 10.09 2.91
C TYR A 115 -0.43 9.86 3.24
N PHE A 116 0.40 9.78 2.20
CA PHE A 116 1.84 9.93 2.34
C PHE A 116 2.32 11.19 1.61
N THR A 117 3.15 11.98 2.29
CA THR A 117 3.88 13.10 1.69
C THR A 117 5.37 12.77 1.64
N LYS A 118 6.06 13.32 0.65
CA LYS A 118 7.52 13.46 0.70
C LYS A 118 7.91 14.55 1.70
#